data_AF-A0A1V5E997-F1
#
_entry.id   AF-A0A1V5E997-F1
#
_cell.length_a   1.000
_cell.length_b   1.000
_cell.length_c   1.000
_cell.angle_alpha   90.00
_cell.angle_beta   90.00
_cell.angle_gamma   90.00
#
_symmetry.space_group_name_H-M   'P 1'
#
loop_
_entity.id
_entity.type
_entity.pdbx_description
1 polymer ?
#
loop_
_entity_poly.entity_id
_entity_poly.type
_entity_poly.pdbx_seq_one_letter_code
_entity_poly.pdbx_strand_id
1 'polypeptide(L)'
;MYLPIILAMALYPVLAVLFVIFVWKRSSRKLYRWLAVALVILLPSWDALLSAVIFHAACPIFPKSEIYETAETEGIYYEGFLRDTVYVGRSWYGREVNRIGLTTNQDIRHGYQYMEFLITKQHGLDEKESPLPHPTVYRCIEDRKDPKHEWITYEQCFVVGEIKSQYKVKSEYHKVLLIGMSFVNIYDRQTGRLIAEYRSISKSPYAGAPLYPFFTWLNWHGDMVQANQAASCPPKSQFLTFQYDVLRVKK
;
A
#
# COMPACT_ATOMS: atom_id res chain seq x y z
N MET A 1 -23.19 -6.97 1.52
CA MET A 1 -21.79 -7.37 1.28
C MET A 1 -21.35 -8.62 2.06
N TYR A 2 -22.11 -9.12 3.04
CA TYR A 2 -21.73 -10.29 3.86
C TYR A 2 -22.33 -11.63 3.43
N LEU A 3 -23.38 -11.64 2.61
CA LEU A 3 -24.03 -12.87 2.12
C LEU A 3 -23.08 -13.86 1.41
N PRO A 4 -22.23 -13.44 0.44
CA PRO A 4 -21.30 -14.37 -0.20
C PRO A 4 -20.25 -14.90 0.77
N ILE A 5 -19.91 -14.13 1.80
CA ILE A 5 -18.98 -14.51 2.86
C ILE A 5 -19.62 -15.60 3.74
N ILE A 6 -20.85 -15.39 4.20
CA ILE A 6 -21.60 -16.39 4.98
C ILE A 6 -21.81 -17.69 4.18
N LEU A 7 -22.11 -17.58 2.88
CA LEU A 7 -22.25 -18.73 2.00
C LEU A 7 -20.95 -19.54 1.91
N ALA A 8 -19.81 -18.88 1.69
CA ALA A 8 -18.51 -19.55 1.66
C ALA A 8 -18.14 -20.18 3.01
N MET A 9 -18.48 -19.54 4.13
CA MET A 9 -18.26 -20.07 5.48
C MET A 9 -19.00 -21.38 5.75
N ALA A 10 -20.21 -21.52 5.20
CA ALA A 10 -21.01 -22.72 5.34
C ALA A 10 -20.65 -23.79 4.30
N LEU A 11 -20.31 -23.37 3.07
CA LEU A 11 -20.01 -24.27 1.96
C LEU A 11 -18.70 -25.04 2.20
N TYR A 12 -17.67 -24.38 2.68
CA TYR A 12 -16.37 -25.01 2.90
C TYR A 12 -16.39 -26.18 3.90
N PRO A 13 -16.96 -26.10 5.12
CA PRO A 13 -17.03 -27.23 6.04
C PRO A 13 -17.86 -28.39 5.45
N VAL A 14 -18.90 -28.08 4.68
CA VAL A 14 -19.69 -29.11 3.99
C VAL A 14 -18.84 -29.83 2.93
N LEU A 15 -18.14 -29.08 2.06
CA LEU A 15 -17.24 -29.66 1.05
C LEU A 15 -16.06 -30.42 1.66
N ALA A 16 -15.49 -29.88 2.75
CA ALA A 16 -14.45 -30.50 3.55
C ALA A 16 -14.88 -31.88 4.09
N VAL A 17 -16.06 -31.96 4.71
CA VAL A 17 -16.63 -33.22 5.22
C VAL A 17 -16.89 -34.19 4.08
N LEU A 18 -17.50 -33.73 2.98
CA LEU A 18 -17.75 -34.55 1.80
C LEU A 18 -16.45 -35.12 1.20
N PHE A 19 -15.40 -34.30 1.11
CA PHE A 19 -14.09 -34.73 0.62
C PHE A 19 -13.46 -35.80 1.53
N VAL A 20 -13.47 -35.61 2.85
CA VAL A 20 -12.95 -36.61 3.80
C VAL A 20 -13.73 -37.92 3.69
N ILE A 21 -15.07 -37.87 3.64
CA ILE A 21 -15.93 -39.04 3.46
C ILE A 21 -15.60 -39.75 2.14
N PHE A 22 -15.43 -38.99 1.05
CA PHE A 22 -15.09 -39.54 -0.25
C PHE A 22 -13.75 -40.29 -0.22
N VAL A 23 -12.71 -39.68 0.36
CA VAL A 23 -11.39 -40.32 0.51
C VAL A 23 -11.47 -41.56 1.41
N TRP A 24 -12.25 -41.51 2.50
CA TRP A 24 -12.43 -42.66 3.39
C TRP A 24 -13.12 -43.85 2.73
N LYS A 25 -14.13 -43.60 1.88
CA LYS A 25 -14.83 -44.65 1.13
C LYS A 25 -13.94 -45.29 0.06
N ARG A 26 -13.06 -44.52 -0.58
CA ARG A 26 -12.23 -44.98 -1.70
C ARG A 26 -10.88 -45.57 -1.28
N SER A 27 -10.32 -45.12 -0.16
CA SER A 27 -9.02 -45.58 0.33
C SER A 27 -9.16 -46.50 1.54
N SER A 28 -8.56 -47.70 1.46
CA SER A 28 -8.40 -48.62 2.60
C SER A 28 -7.20 -48.26 3.49
N ARG A 29 -6.26 -47.44 2.98
CA ARG A 29 -5.05 -47.09 3.73
C ARG A 29 -5.32 -45.93 4.69
N LYS A 30 -5.05 -46.17 5.99
CA LYS A 30 -5.16 -45.16 7.06
C LYS A 30 -4.39 -43.88 6.76
N LEU A 31 -3.24 -43.97 6.08
CA LEU A 31 -2.42 -42.81 5.72
C LEU A 31 -3.21 -41.77 4.90
N TYR A 32 -3.83 -42.17 3.78
CA TYR A 32 -4.56 -41.24 2.91
C TYR A 32 -5.79 -40.64 3.59
N ARG A 33 -6.40 -41.40 4.50
CA ARG A 33 -7.53 -40.94 5.32
C ARG A 33 -7.14 -39.79 6.25
N TRP A 34 -6.00 -39.92 6.92
CA TRP A 34 -5.44 -38.87 7.78
C TRP A 34 -4.88 -37.69 6.97
N LEU A 35 -4.28 -37.96 5.81
CA LEU A 35 -3.75 -36.92 4.93
C LEU A 35 -4.86 -36.02 4.38
N ALA A 36 -6.03 -36.59 4.03
CA ALA A 36 -7.19 -35.80 3.62
C ALA A 36 -7.73 -34.89 4.74
N VAL A 37 -7.77 -35.38 5.97
CA VAL A 37 -8.16 -34.58 7.15
C VAL A 37 -7.15 -33.45 7.38
N ALA A 38 -5.85 -33.75 7.36
CA ALA A 38 -4.80 -32.75 7.50
C ALA A 38 -4.88 -31.68 6.40
N LEU A 39 -5.10 -32.09 5.14
CA LEU A 39 -5.18 -31.18 4.01
C LEU A 39 -6.39 -30.23 4.13
N VAL A 40 -7.54 -30.73 4.57
CA VAL A 40 -8.75 -29.93 4.82
C VAL A 40 -8.60 -29.00 6.03
N ILE A 41 -7.86 -29.39 7.06
CA ILE A 41 -7.60 -28.53 8.21
C ILE A 41 -6.59 -27.44 7.86
N LEU A 42 -5.59 -27.76 7.03
CA LEU A 42 -4.51 -26.84 6.65
C LEU A 42 -4.85 -25.97 5.44
N LEU A 43 -5.78 -26.36 4.56
CA LEU A 43 -6.20 -25.59 3.38
C LEU A 43 -6.48 -24.11 3.68
N PRO A 44 -7.22 -23.75 4.75
CA PRO A 44 -7.56 -22.35 5.04
C PRO A 44 -6.36 -21.54 5.54
N SER A 45 -5.25 -22.18 5.93
CA SER A 45 -4.04 -21.55 6.47
C SER A 45 -2.83 -21.59 5.54
N TRP A 46 -2.99 -22.13 4.32
CA TRP A 46 -1.92 -22.19 3.33
C TRP A 46 -1.46 -20.81 2.88
N ASP A 47 -2.35 -19.83 2.79
CA ASP A 47 -2.01 -18.45 2.47
C ASP A 47 -1.13 -17.81 3.55
N ALA A 48 -1.42 -18.06 4.83
CA ALA A 48 -0.61 -17.62 5.96
C ALA A 48 0.77 -18.30 5.98
N LEU A 49 0.81 -19.63 5.82
CA LEU A 49 2.05 -20.40 5.81
C LEU A 49 2.94 -20.03 4.62
N LEU A 50 2.37 -20.03 3.40
CA LEU A 50 3.11 -19.69 2.18
C LEU A 50 3.60 -18.24 2.22
N SER A 51 2.77 -17.30 2.66
CA SER A 51 3.20 -15.91 2.84
C SER A 51 4.33 -15.79 3.86
N ALA A 52 4.28 -16.53 4.98
CA ALA A 52 5.37 -16.53 5.95
C ALA A 52 6.68 -17.06 5.36
N VAL A 53 6.65 -18.20 4.65
CA VAL A 53 7.83 -18.77 4.00
C VAL A 53 8.39 -17.80 2.95
N ILE A 54 7.55 -17.26 2.07
CA ILE A 54 7.97 -16.29 1.05
C ILE A 54 8.54 -15.03 1.70
N PHE A 55 7.90 -14.49 2.73
CA PHE A 55 8.36 -13.28 3.42
C PHE A 55 9.75 -13.49 4.03
N HIS A 56 9.96 -14.56 4.79
CA HIS A 56 11.25 -14.81 5.43
C HIS A 56 12.36 -15.13 4.42
N ALA A 57 12.03 -15.83 3.32
CA ALA A 57 12.98 -16.08 2.24
C ALA A 57 13.34 -14.80 1.45
N ALA A 58 12.38 -13.90 1.23
CA ALA A 58 12.58 -12.66 0.48
C ALA A 58 13.19 -11.53 1.32
N CYS A 59 12.91 -11.47 2.62
CA CYS A 59 13.37 -10.42 3.53
C CYS A 59 14.87 -10.10 3.48
N PRO A 60 15.81 -11.07 3.36
CA PRO A 60 17.24 -10.75 3.25
C PRO A 60 17.69 -10.28 1.86
N ILE A 61 16.91 -10.52 0.79
CA ILE A 61 17.35 -10.34 -0.60
C ILE A 61 16.60 -9.18 -1.30
N PHE A 62 15.32 -9.06 -1.01
CA PHE A 62 14.41 -8.15 -1.71
C PHE A 62 14.58 -6.68 -1.30
N PRO A 63 14.59 -6.34 0.01
CA PRO A 63 14.70 -4.95 0.44
C PRO A 63 15.97 -4.33 -0.09
N LYS A 64 15.84 -3.11 -0.59
CA LYS A 64 16.94 -2.36 -1.19
C LYS A 64 16.75 -0.89 -0.84
N SER A 65 17.84 -0.22 -0.51
CA SER A 65 17.88 1.22 -0.30
C SER A 65 19.22 1.70 -0.84
N GLU A 66 19.19 2.23 -2.06
CA GLU A 66 20.38 2.75 -2.73
C GLU A 66 20.12 4.21 -3.13
N ILE A 67 21.01 5.08 -2.67
CA ILE A 67 21.04 6.49 -3.02
C ILE A 67 22.32 6.68 -3.84
N TYR A 68 22.16 6.86 -5.14
CA TYR A 68 23.28 7.09 -6.05
C TYR A 68 23.68 8.57 -6.05
N GLU A 69 22.69 9.46 -5.90
CA GLU A 69 22.88 10.90 -5.89
C GLU A 69 21.81 11.56 -5.00
N THR A 70 22.22 12.62 -4.31
CA THR A 70 21.31 13.50 -3.55
C THR A 70 21.24 14.84 -4.25
N ALA A 71 20.07 15.48 -4.22
CA ALA A 71 19.87 16.77 -4.87
C ALA A 71 19.07 17.73 -4.00
N GLU A 72 19.18 19.03 -4.30
CA GLU A 72 18.31 20.06 -3.72
C GLU A 72 17.21 20.43 -4.71
N THR A 73 15.97 20.59 -4.22
CA THR A 73 14.82 20.95 -5.04
C THR A 73 13.83 21.83 -4.29
N GLU A 74 13.11 22.66 -5.04
CA GLU A 74 12.02 23.51 -4.53
C GLU A 74 10.68 22.76 -4.52
N GLY A 75 10.53 21.72 -5.34
CA GLY A 75 9.32 20.91 -5.42
C GLY A 75 9.58 19.49 -5.92
N ILE A 76 8.57 18.63 -5.76
CA ILE A 76 8.64 17.20 -6.12
C ILE A 76 7.46 16.82 -7.00
N TYR A 77 7.74 16.09 -8.08
CA TYR A 77 6.72 15.48 -8.93
C TYR A 77 6.55 13.99 -8.61
N TYR A 78 5.31 13.56 -8.41
CA TYR A 78 4.94 12.21 -7.99
C TYR A 78 4.11 11.49 -9.05
N GLU A 79 4.41 10.20 -9.25
CA GLU A 79 3.64 9.28 -10.08
C GLU A 79 3.37 7.98 -9.31
N GLY A 80 2.11 7.51 -9.34
CA GLY A 80 1.77 6.16 -8.90
C GLY A 80 1.13 6.07 -7.52
N PHE A 81 1.36 4.95 -6.84
CA PHE A 81 0.55 4.47 -5.71
C PHE A 81 0.44 5.48 -4.55
N LEU A 82 -0.77 5.61 -3.98
CA LEU A 82 -1.22 6.58 -2.96
C LEU A 82 -1.30 8.04 -3.41
N ARG A 83 -0.84 8.36 -4.62
CA ARG A 83 -0.67 9.73 -5.11
C ARG A 83 -1.27 9.92 -6.52
N ASP A 84 -2.14 9.00 -6.96
CA ASP A 84 -2.78 8.94 -8.28
C ASP A 84 -4.25 9.39 -8.30
N THR A 85 -4.80 9.76 -7.13
CA THR A 85 -6.21 10.14 -6.95
C THR A 85 -6.34 11.55 -6.42
N VAL A 86 -7.15 12.36 -7.11
CA VAL A 86 -7.60 13.67 -6.61
C VAL A 86 -8.96 13.53 -5.91
N TYR A 87 -9.07 14.09 -4.72
CA TYR A 87 -10.29 14.16 -3.92
C TYR A 87 -10.90 15.55 -4.08
N VAL A 88 -12.11 15.59 -4.63
CA VAL A 88 -12.89 16.82 -4.75
C VAL A 88 -13.78 16.94 -3.53
N GLY A 89 -13.48 17.92 -2.68
CA GLY A 89 -14.21 18.18 -1.45
C GLY A 89 -14.66 19.62 -1.34
N ARG A 90 -15.32 19.95 -0.23
CA ARG A 90 -15.58 21.33 0.18
C ARG A 90 -14.65 21.71 1.33
N SER A 91 -14.06 22.89 1.23
CA SER A 91 -13.38 23.55 2.34
C SER A 91 -14.38 23.91 3.44
N TRP A 92 -13.87 24.25 4.63
CA TRP A 92 -14.68 24.76 5.74
C TRP A 92 -15.46 26.04 5.39
N TYR A 93 -14.99 26.79 4.40
CA TYR A 93 -15.68 27.98 3.87
C TYR A 93 -16.65 27.67 2.72
N GLY A 94 -16.94 26.38 2.46
CA GLY A 94 -17.87 25.94 1.42
C GLY A 94 -17.31 26.00 -0.01
N ARG A 95 -16.06 26.48 -0.21
CA ARG A 95 -15.40 26.48 -1.52
C ARG A 95 -14.98 25.08 -1.91
N GLU A 96 -15.15 24.71 -3.18
CA GLU A 96 -14.62 23.46 -3.72
C GLU A 96 -13.09 23.46 -3.65
N VAL A 97 -12.52 22.37 -3.14
CA VAL A 97 -11.07 22.19 -3.01
C VAL A 97 -10.69 20.81 -3.52
N ASN A 98 -9.65 20.79 -4.33
CA ASN A 98 -9.01 19.56 -4.77
C ASN A 98 -7.87 19.26 -3.82
N ARG A 99 -7.86 18.05 -3.27
CA ARG A 99 -6.80 17.54 -2.40
C ARG A 99 -6.27 16.23 -2.95
N ILE A 100 -5.01 15.95 -2.70
CA ILE A 100 -4.42 14.66 -3.03
C ILE A 100 -4.15 13.95 -1.70
N GLY A 101 -4.37 12.64 -1.63
CA GLY A 101 -4.49 11.90 -0.37
C GLY A 101 -3.30 12.02 0.60
N LEU A 102 -3.55 11.61 1.87
CA LEU A 102 -2.73 11.31 3.07
C LEU A 102 -1.30 11.85 3.31
N THR A 103 -0.53 12.39 2.36
CA THR A 103 0.91 12.70 2.57
C THR A 103 1.38 14.06 2.08
N THR A 104 0.57 14.78 1.33
CA THR A 104 0.90 16.07 0.74
C THR A 104 1.14 17.19 1.77
N ASN A 105 0.37 17.19 2.87
CA ASN A 105 0.64 18.05 4.03
C ASN A 105 2.03 17.82 4.65
N GLN A 106 2.58 16.60 4.56
CA GLN A 106 3.90 16.32 5.09
C GLN A 106 4.98 16.93 4.19
N ASP A 107 4.82 16.88 2.87
CA ASP A 107 5.76 17.48 1.93
C ASP A 107 5.90 19.00 2.21
N ILE A 108 4.80 19.74 2.31
CA ILE A 108 4.84 21.19 2.65
C ILE A 108 5.53 21.42 4.00
N ARG A 109 5.23 20.60 5.01
CA ARG A 109 5.85 20.71 6.35
C ARG A 109 7.37 20.45 6.33
N HIS A 110 7.88 19.70 5.37
CA HIS A 110 9.32 19.51 5.18
C HIS A 110 9.98 20.70 4.48
N GLY A 111 9.20 21.62 3.91
CA GLY A 111 9.67 22.90 3.36
C GLY A 111 9.60 23.03 1.83
N TYR A 112 9.04 22.06 1.11
CA TYR A 112 8.86 22.21 -0.34
C TYR A 112 7.83 23.29 -0.65
N GLN A 113 8.09 24.08 -1.68
CA GLN A 113 7.22 25.18 -2.10
C GLN A 113 5.99 24.67 -2.87
N TYR A 114 6.14 23.56 -3.58
CA TYR A 114 5.06 22.95 -4.35
C TYR A 114 5.30 21.45 -4.55
N MET A 115 4.20 20.73 -4.80
CA MET A 115 4.24 19.33 -5.16
C MET A 115 3.37 19.11 -6.39
N GLU A 116 3.80 18.23 -7.28
CA GLU A 116 3.11 17.92 -8.52
C GLU A 116 2.76 16.44 -8.55
N PHE A 117 1.63 16.09 -9.13
CA PHE A 117 1.11 14.73 -9.10
C PHE A 117 0.47 14.37 -10.43
N LEU A 118 0.83 13.21 -10.98
CA LEU A 118 0.12 12.64 -12.10
C LEU A 118 -1.11 11.89 -11.62
N ILE A 119 -2.27 12.50 -11.81
CA ILE A 119 -3.55 11.96 -11.36
C ILE A 119 -4.19 11.19 -12.51
N THR A 120 -4.64 9.99 -12.20
CA THR A 120 -5.37 9.12 -13.14
C THR A 120 -6.80 8.86 -12.69
N LYS A 121 -7.14 9.22 -11.45
CA LYS A 121 -8.45 8.97 -10.85
C LYS A 121 -8.96 10.16 -10.07
N GLN A 122 -10.28 10.24 -9.99
CA GLN A 122 -10.98 11.27 -9.24
C GLN A 122 -11.96 10.62 -8.27
N HIS A 123 -11.92 11.09 -7.04
CA HIS A 123 -12.90 10.78 -6.02
C HIS A 123 -13.83 11.98 -5.85
N GLY A 124 -15.07 11.82 -6.30
CA GLY A 124 -16.09 12.87 -6.28
C GLY A 124 -16.71 13.08 -4.89
N LEU A 125 -17.62 14.06 -4.82
CA LEU A 125 -18.46 14.33 -3.64
C LEU A 125 -19.49 13.20 -3.37
N ASP A 126 -19.72 12.34 -4.36
CA ASP A 126 -20.60 11.17 -4.29
C ASP A 126 -19.92 9.93 -3.69
N GLU A 127 -18.72 10.11 -3.11
CA GLU A 127 -17.86 9.06 -2.55
C GLU A 127 -17.48 7.95 -3.54
N LYS A 128 -17.60 8.21 -4.84
CA LYS A 128 -17.22 7.26 -5.88
C LYS A 128 -15.87 7.63 -6.47
N GLU A 129 -15.02 6.61 -6.59
CA GLU A 129 -13.80 6.68 -7.37
C GLU A 129 -14.13 6.41 -8.83
N SER A 130 -13.66 7.30 -9.71
CA SER A 130 -13.85 7.22 -11.15
C SER A 130 -12.52 7.49 -11.87
N PRO A 131 -12.23 6.82 -13.00
CA PRO A 131 -11.06 7.12 -13.79
C PRO A 131 -11.20 8.47 -14.48
N LEU A 132 -10.10 9.22 -14.57
CA LEU A 132 -10.03 10.41 -15.41
C LEU A 132 -9.90 9.99 -16.89
N PRO A 133 -10.49 10.76 -17.83
CA PRO A 133 -10.40 10.46 -19.26
C PRO A 133 -8.96 10.46 -19.77
N HIS A 134 -8.13 11.35 -19.24
CA HIS A 134 -6.70 11.42 -19.50
C HIS A 134 -5.93 11.70 -18.20
N PRO A 135 -4.73 11.08 -18.01
CA PRO A 135 -3.84 11.43 -16.91
C PRO A 135 -3.55 12.93 -16.91
N THR A 136 -3.76 13.58 -15.76
CA THR A 136 -3.68 15.04 -15.63
C THR A 136 -2.75 15.41 -14.49
N VAL A 137 -1.89 16.41 -14.70
CA VAL A 137 -0.98 16.87 -13.66
C VAL A 137 -1.67 17.91 -12.79
N TYR A 138 -1.64 17.69 -11.48
CA TYR A 138 -2.05 18.65 -10.48
C TYR A 138 -0.83 19.20 -9.75
N ARG A 139 -0.80 20.51 -9.51
CA ARG A 139 0.16 21.16 -8.63
C ARG A 139 -0.54 21.59 -7.35
N CYS A 140 -0.01 21.19 -6.22
CA CYS A 140 -0.46 21.60 -4.90
C CYS A 140 0.54 22.59 -4.29
N ILE A 141 0.00 23.60 -3.64
CA ILE A 141 0.74 24.61 -2.87
C ILE A 141 0.08 24.80 -1.51
N GLU A 142 0.79 25.39 -0.56
CA GLU A 142 0.21 25.80 0.72
C GLU A 142 -0.93 26.81 0.47
N ASP A 143 -2.12 26.48 0.97
CA ASP A 143 -3.27 27.39 0.97
C ASP A 143 -3.18 28.34 2.18
N ARG A 144 -4.02 29.38 2.21
CA ARG A 144 -4.06 30.35 3.30
C ARG A 144 -4.26 29.63 4.64
N LYS A 145 -3.37 29.90 5.59
CA LYS A 145 -3.50 29.45 6.98
C LYS A 145 -4.81 29.96 7.56
N ASP A 146 -5.62 29.06 8.14
CA ASP A 146 -6.79 29.45 8.91
C ASP A 146 -6.33 29.91 10.30
N PRO A 147 -6.57 31.18 10.69
CA PRO A 147 -6.19 31.68 12.03
C PRO A 147 -6.84 30.89 13.17
N LYS A 148 -7.94 30.17 12.91
CA LYS A 148 -8.62 29.35 13.94
C LYS A 148 -8.00 27.96 14.11
N HIS A 149 -7.22 27.49 13.13
CA HIS A 149 -6.67 26.14 13.11
C HIS A 149 -5.24 26.14 12.55
N GLU A 150 -4.35 26.87 13.21
CA GLU A 150 -2.95 27.05 12.77
C GLU A 150 -2.17 25.73 12.65
N TRP A 151 -2.61 24.66 13.33
CA TRP A 151 -2.00 23.33 13.25
C TRP A 151 -2.33 22.57 11.95
N ILE A 152 -3.29 23.05 11.14
CA ILE A 152 -3.67 22.41 9.89
C ILE A 152 -3.03 23.19 8.73
N THR A 153 -2.04 22.57 8.10
CA THR A 153 -1.53 23.03 6.82
C THR A 153 -2.59 22.67 5.79
N TYR A 154 -3.22 23.68 5.19
CA TYR A 154 -4.10 23.46 4.04
C TYR A 154 -3.28 23.53 2.78
N GLU A 155 -3.71 22.74 1.81
CA GLU A 155 -3.17 22.77 0.48
C GLU A 155 -4.31 22.87 -0.51
N GLN A 156 -4.02 23.52 -1.62
CA GLN A 156 -4.92 23.61 -2.74
C GLN A 156 -4.22 23.10 -3.99
N CYS A 157 -4.83 22.11 -4.62
CA CYS A 157 -4.32 21.53 -5.85
C CYS A 157 -5.07 22.07 -7.07
N PHE A 158 -4.35 22.41 -8.13
CA PHE A 158 -4.91 22.89 -9.39
C PHE A 158 -4.23 22.22 -10.57
N VAL A 159 -4.97 22.10 -11.68
CA VAL A 159 -4.47 21.49 -12.91
C VAL A 159 -3.39 22.38 -13.53
N VAL A 160 -2.31 21.78 -14.00
CA VAL A 160 -1.21 22.46 -14.69
C VAL A 160 -0.85 21.75 -16.00
N GLY A 161 -0.48 22.52 -17.02
CA GLY A 161 -0.05 21.97 -18.32
C GLY A 161 1.42 21.53 -18.35
N GLU A 162 2.27 22.17 -17.55
CA GLU A 162 3.72 21.91 -17.51
C GLU A 162 4.20 21.62 -16.09
N ILE A 163 5.03 20.58 -15.96
CA ILE A 163 5.62 20.13 -14.70
C ILE A 163 6.86 20.99 -14.40
N LYS A 164 6.93 21.62 -13.21
CA LYS A 164 8.08 22.43 -12.79
C LYS A 164 9.18 21.62 -12.11
N SER A 165 8.83 20.55 -11.39
CA SER A 165 9.78 19.80 -10.54
C SER A 165 10.81 19.03 -11.36
N GLN A 166 12.11 19.30 -11.16
CA GLN A 166 13.18 18.58 -11.88
C GLN A 166 13.18 17.08 -11.59
N TYR A 167 12.82 16.68 -10.36
CA TYR A 167 12.88 15.29 -9.93
C TYR A 167 11.49 14.65 -9.88
N LYS A 168 11.48 13.37 -10.21
CA LYS A 168 10.29 12.54 -10.25
C LYS A 168 10.41 11.37 -9.29
N VAL A 169 9.41 11.21 -8.42
CA VAL A 169 9.27 10.08 -7.50
C VAL A 169 8.16 9.17 -8.04
N LYS A 170 8.53 7.97 -8.47
CA LYS A 170 7.60 6.95 -8.94
C LYS A 170 7.40 5.90 -7.86
N SER A 171 6.16 5.72 -7.39
CA SER A 171 5.79 4.75 -6.37
C SER A 171 4.90 3.64 -6.94
N GLU A 172 5.20 2.40 -6.58
CA GLU A 172 4.41 1.23 -6.99
C GLU A 172 4.17 0.32 -5.78
N TYR A 173 3.00 -0.33 -5.75
CA TYR A 173 2.66 -1.29 -4.72
C TYR A 173 1.97 -2.51 -5.34
N HIS A 174 2.51 -3.68 -5.02
CA HIS A 174 1.97 -4.95 -5.45
C HIS A 174 1.60 -5.79 -4.24
N LYS A 175 0.35 -6.26 -4.21
CA LYS A 175 -0.14 -7.16 -3.16
C LYS A 175 -0.34 -8.56 -3.73
N VAL A 176 0.29 -9.55 -3.12
CA VAL A 176 0.09 -10.97 -3.42
C VAL A 176 -0.11 -11.70 -2.10
N LEU A 177 -1.26 -12.36 -1.93
CA LEU A 177 -1.67 -12.96 -0.65
C LEU A 177 -1.59 -11.92 0.49
N LEU A 178 -0.83 -12.22 1.54
CA LEU A 178 -0.58 -11.33 2.67
C LEU A 178 0.66 -10.46 2.47
N ILE A 179 1.37 -10.60 1.35
CA ILE A 179 2.60 -9.87 1.05
C ILE A 179 2.28 -8.59 0.30
N GLY A 180 2.78 -7.47 0.84
CA GLY A 180 2.86 -6.19 0.16
C GLY A 180 4.30 -5.93 -0.26
N MET A 181 4.51 -5.57 -1.52
CA MET A 181 5.79 -5.12 -2.04
C MET A 181 5.67 -3.67 -2.45
N SER A 182 6.49 -2.82 -1.87
CA SER A 182 6.49 -1.38 -2.14
C SER A 182 7.79 -0.99 -2.83
N PHE A 183 7.68 -0.19 -3.88
CA PHE A 183 8.79 0.27 -4.70
C PHE A 183 8.73 1.79 -4.79
N VAL A 184 9.86 2.45 -4.61
CA VAL A 184 10.03 3.89 -4.85
C VAL A 184 11.28 4.06 -5.66
N ASN A 185 11.15 4.71 -6.81
CA ASN A 185 12.27 5.07 -7.64
C ASN A 185 12.25 6.58 -7.86
N ILE A 186 13.41 7.22 -7.70
CA ILE A 186 13.56 8.65 -7.89
C ILE A 186 14.45 8.87 -9.11
N TYR A 187 13.98 9.71 -10.02
CA TYR A 187 14.65 10.02 -11.27
C TYR A 187 14.84 11.53 -11.43
N ASP A 188 15.91 11.91 -12.12
CA ASP A 188 15.97 13.20 -12.78
C ASP A 188 15.06 13.15 -14.02
N ARG A 189 14.10 14.07 -14.12
CA ARG A 189 13.07 14.07 -15.16
C ARG A 189 13.62 14.50 -16.52
N GLN A 190 14.66 15.33 -16.55
CA GLN A 190 15.22 15.85 -17.80
C GLN A 190 16.13 14.82 -18.47
N THR A 191 16.95 14.14 -17.67
CA THR A 191 17.92 13.15 -18.14
C THR A 191 17.39 11.72 -18.11
N GLY A 192 16.33 11.45 -17.34
CA GLY A 192 15.80 10.11 -17.11
C GLY A 192 16.67 9.24 -16.20
N ARG A 193 17.75 9.80 -15.61
CA ARG A 193 18.71 9.07 -14.78
C ARG A 193 18.09 8.70 -13.44
N LEU A 194 18.27 7.45 -13.02
CA LEU A 194 17.91 6.97 -11.68
C LEU A 194 18.88 7.55 -10.65
N ILE A 195 18.34 8.24 -9.64
CA ILE A 195 19.14 8.87 -8.56
C ILE A 195 19.01 8.11 -7.24
N ALA A 196 17.89 7.42 -7.01
CA ALA A 196 17.71 6.56 -5.85
C ALA A 196 16.63 5.50 -6.09
N GLU A 197 16.78 4.35 -5.43
CA GLU A 197 15.76 3.30 -5.40
C GLU A 197 15.57 2.78 -3.98
N TYR A 198 14.33 2.50 -3.65
CA TYR A 198 13.92 1.91 -2.41
C TYR A 198 12.90 0.81 -2.67
N ARG A 199 13.11 -0.34 -2.03
CA ARG A 199 12.22 -1.49 -2.09
C ARG A 199 12.02 -2.00 -0.68
N SER A 200 10.77 -2.22 -0.32
CA SER A 200 10.42 -2.86 0.95
C SER A 200 9.38 -3.93 0.75
N ILE A 201 9.44 -4.96 1.57
CA ILE A 201 8.44 -6.01 1.63
C ILE A 201 7.76 -5.97 2.99
N SER A 202 6.45 -6.15 3.02
CA SER A 202 5.68 -6.27 4.24
C SER A 202 4.79 -7.50 4.20
N LYS A 203 4.55 -8.11 5.37
CA LYS A 203 3.56 -9.16 5.56
C LYS A 203 2.45 -8.60 6.44
N SER A 204 1.28 -8.41 5.86
CA SER A 204 0.08 -8.09 6.63
C SER A 204 -0.25 -9.23 7.60
N PRO A 205 -0.76 -8.92 8.80
CA PRO A 205 -1.21 -9.97 9.70
C PRO A 205 -2.33 -10.76 9.03
N TYR A 206 -2.29 -12.08 9.22
CA TYR A 206 -3.39 -12.96 8.89
C TYR A 206 -4.51 -12.73 9.91
N ALA A 207 -5.52 -11.96 9.51
CA ALA A 207 -6.69 -11.69 10.34
C ALA A 207 -7.70 -12.87 10.36
N GLY A 208 -7.29 -14.06 9.92
CA GLY A 208 -8.20 -15.01 9.31
C GLY A 208 -8.47 -14.61 7.85
N ALA A 209 -8.72 -15.57 6.97
CA ALA A 209 -9.65 -15.27 5.89
C ALA A 209 -10.91 -14.67 6.54
N PRO A 210 -11.68 -13.76 5.89
CA PRO A 210 -12.94 -13.22 6.45
C PRO A 210 -13.97 -14.31 6.84
N LEU A 211 -13.62 -15.58 6.65
CA LEU A 211 -14.39 -16.80 6.82
C LEU A 211 -13.91 -17.67 8.01
N TYR A 212 -12.66 -17.58 8.48
CA TYR A 212 -12.08 -18.54 9.44
C TYR A 212 -11.00 -17.92 10.37
N PRO A 213 -11.32 -17.59 11.63
CA PRO A 213 -10.37 -16.99 12.57
C PRO A 213 -9.42 -18.00 13.26
N PHE A 214 -9.42 -19.27 12.84
CA PHE A 214 -8.77 -20.38 13.58
C PHE A 214 -7.23 -20.39 13.54
N PHE A 215 -6.59 -19.52 12.75
CA PHE A 215 -5.14 -19.53 12.52
C PHE A 215 -4.44 -18.18 12.75
N THR A 216 -5.05 -17.27 13.50
CA THR A 216 -4.42 -15.98 13.88
C THR A 216 -3.13 -16.14 14.69
N TRP A 217 -2.90 -17.31 15.30
CA TRP A 217 -1.64 -17.68 15.96
C TRP A 217 -0.46 -17.85 14.98
N LEU A 218 -0.69 -17.98 13.67
CA LEU A 218 0.36 -17.98 12.62
C LEU A 218 0.95 -16.58 12.36
N ASN A 219 0.46 -15.54 13.06
CA ASN A 219 1.04 -14.20 13.06
C ASN A 219 2.30 -14.12 13.93
N TRP A 220 3.31 -14.91 13.56
CA TRP A 220 4.62 -14.86 14.22
C TRP A 220 5.35 -13.54 13.92
N HIS A 221 5.85 -12.90 14.98
CA HIS A 221 6.76 -11.76 14.96
C HIS A 221 7.90 -11.99 15.96
N GLY A 222 9.07 -12.38 15.46
CA GLY A 222 10.18 -12.77 16.32
C GLY A 222 9.75 -13.89 17.29
N ASP A 223 9.97 -13.68 18.58
CA ASP A 223 9.65 -14.65 19.64
C ASP A 223 8.22 -14.53 20.22
N MET A 224 7.36 -13.67 19.64
CA MET A 224 6.02 -13.40 20.19
C MET A 224 4.90 -13.42 19.14
N VAL A 225 3.69 -13.77 19.59
CA VAL A 225 2.46 -13.70 18.78
C VAL A 225 1.90 -12.28 18.84
N GLN A 226 1.95 -11.53 17.73
CA GLN A 226 1.35 -10.20 17.63
C GLN A 226 0.30 -10.19 16.53
N ALA A 227 -0.96 -10.47 16.90
CA ALA A 227 -2.05 -10.70 15.95
C ALA A 227 -2.38 -9.52 15.03
N ASN A 228 -1.93 -8.30 15.35
CA ASN A 228 -2.33 -7.07 14.66
C ASN A 228 -1.18 -6.27 14.03
N GLN A 229 0.07 -6.75 14.09
CA GLN A 229 1.20 -6.02 13.53
C GLN A 229 1.67 -6.62 12.20
N ALA A 230 1.86 -5.76 11.21
CA ALA A 230 2.44 -6.14 9.94
C ALA A 230 3.96 -6.26 10.09
N ALA A 231 4.53 -7.34 9.54
CA ALA A 231 5.99 -7.47 9.46
C ALA A 231 6.47 -6.60 8.33
N SER A 232 7.63 -5.97 8.45
CA SER A 232 8.27 -5.33 7.30
C SER A 232 9.77 -5.54 7.28
N CYS A 233 10.33 -5.61 6.09
CA CYS A 233 11.76 -5.59 5.84
C CYS A 233 12.03 -4.43 4.85
N PRO A 234 12.78 -3.39 5.25
CA PRO A 234 13.38 -3.20 6.59
C PRO A 234 12.33 -3.02 7.71
N PRO A 235 12.68 -3.22 9.01
CA PRO A 235 11.73 -3.22 10.14
C PRO A 235 10.89 -1.95 10.28
N LYS A 236 11.45 -0.81 9.86
CA LYS A 236 10.72 0.45 9.71
C LYS A 236 10.77 0.83 8.24
N SER A 237 9.64 0.74 7.55
CA SER A 237 9.60 1.12 6.13
C SER A 237 9.73 2.63 5.97
N GLN A 238 10.63 3.05 5.09
CA GLN A 238 10.81 4.44 4.65
C GLN A 238 9.98 4.78 3.41
N PHE A 239 9.03 3.93 3.02
CA PHE A 239 8.27 4.09 1.77
C PHE A 239 7.66 5.50 1.56
N LEU A 240 7.23 6.17 2.63
CA LEU A 240 6.63 7.51 2.57
C LEU A 240 7.60 8.66 2.81
N THR A 241 8.83 8.38 3.24
CA THR A 241 9.81 9.38 3.69
C THR A 241 11.15 9.31 2.97
N PHE A 242 11.44 8.23 2.25
CA PHE A 242 12.72 7.99 1.57
C PHE A 242 13.12 9.14 0.64
N GLN A 243 12.14 9.77 0.00
CA GLN A 243 12.39 10.91 -0.87
C GLN A 243 13.03 12.11 -0.17
N TYR A 244 12.79 12.30 1.13
CA TYR A 244 13.34 13.44 1.88
C TYR A 244 14.84 13.27 2.16
N ASP A 245 15.31 12.03 2.24
CA ASP A 245 16.75 11.75 2.42
C ASP A 245 17.53 12.01 1.12
N VAL A 246 16.85 11.90 -0.03
CA VAL A 246 17.43 12.04 -1.38
C VAL A 246 17.29 13.46 -1.93
N LEU A 247 16.09 14.03 -1.86
CA LEU A 247 15.72 15.31 -2.47
C LEU A 247 15.58 16.37 -1.37
N ARG A 248 16.64 17.03 -0.97
CA ARG A 248 16.59 18.03 0.11
C ARG A 248 15.92 19.31 -0.36
N VAL A 249 15.30 20.04 0.57
CA VAL A 249 14.74 21.36 0.27
C VAL A 249 15.87 22.34 -0.01
N LYS A 250 15.79 23.02 -1.15
CA LYS A 250 16.69 24.10 -1.52
C LYS A 250 16.43 25.31 -0.62
N LYS A 251 17.46 25.79 0.08
CA LYS A 251 17.37 26.96 0.97
C LYS A 251 17.45 28.28 0.21
#